data_AF-A0A0H5QHB1-F1
#
_entry.id   AF-A0A0H5QHB1-F1
#
_cell.length_a   1.000
_cell.length_b   1.000
_cell.length_c   1.000
_cell.angle_alpha   90.00
_cell.angle_beta   90.00
_cell.angle_gamma   90.00
#
_symmetry.space_group_name_H-M   'P 1'
#
loop_
_entity.id
_entity.type
_entity.pdbx_description
1 polymer ?
#
loop_
_entity_poly.entity_id
_entity_poly.type
_entity_poly.pdbx_seq_one_letter_code
_entity_poly.pdbx_strand_id
1 'polypeptide(L)'
;MPPISIKDYAKQKGVTYEAIRKQISRYKNELEGHIVVDHRRQLLDETAVAILDKHREGNPVIVYQQDKDEELQNLRDENNNLLKQTVALLNENKALIEKTGQIKLLEADNEAKAQKLADAEKSAQSANLKLSEATKAFEDKEQQLQAEIEQLRQQLESEKQRPLTLRERFFGRKNKNNTKK
;
A
#
# COMPACT_ATOMS: atom_id res chain seq x y z
N MET A 1 -6.61 59.52 41.50
CA MET A 1 -6.63 58.22 40.79
C MET A 1 -6.94 57.12 41.79
N PRO A 2 -7.55 56.00 41.36
CA PRO A 2 -7.80 54.88 42.26
C PRO A 2 -6.48 54.22 42.70
N PRO A 3 -6.39 53.74 43.94
CA PRO A 3 -5.21 53.00 44.42
C PRO A 3 -4.97 51.74 43.57
N ILE A 4 -3.70 51.50 43.20
CA ILE A 4 -3.31 50.39 42.30
C ILE A 4 -2.72 49.25 43.12
N SER A 5 -3.08 48.00 42.82
CA SER A 5 -2.46 46.85 43.48
C SER A 5 -1.01 46.66 43.00
N ILE A 6 -0.12 46.18 43.88
CA ILE A 6 1.25 45.78 43.53
C ILE A 6 1.29 44.88 42.28
N LYS A 7 0.31 43.98 42.13
CA LYS A 7 0.22 43.07 40.98
C LYS A 7 -0.08 43.81 39.67
N ASP A 8 -0.98 44.78 39.71
CA ASP A 8 -1.35 45.56 38.53
C ASP A 8 -0.25 46.56 38.16
N TYR A 9 0.41 47.15 39.15
CA TYR A 9 1.60 47.98 38.96
C TYR A 9 2.75 47.20 38.32
N ALA A 10 3.02 45.98 38.80
CA ALA A 10 4.01 45.08 38.21
C ALA A 10 3.71 44.79 36.72
N LYS A 11 2.44 44.54 36.38
CA LYS A 11 1.99 44.27 35.01
C LYS A 11 2.10 45.50 34.10
N GLN A 12 1.70 46.69 34.58
CA GLN A 12 1.83 47.96 33.84
C GLN A 12 3.28 48.28 33.49
N LYS A 13 4.22 47.96 34.39
CA LYS A 13 5.63 48.26 34.21
C LYS A 13 6.45 47.10 33.63
N GLY A 14 5.80 45.98 33.26
CA GLY A 14 6.46 44.83 32.63
C GLY A 14 7.45 44.08 33.53
N VAL A 15 7.26 44.09 34.85
CA VAL A 15 8.18 43.48 35.82
C VAL A 15 7.46 42.44 36.67
N THR A 16 8.20 41.48 37.24
CA THR A 16 7.63 40.46 38.10
C THR A 16 7.11 41.05 39.41
N TYR A 17 6.04 40.46 39.94
CA TYR A 17 5.46 40.82 41.23
C TYR A 17 6.52 40.81 42.36
N GLU A 18 7.38 39.80 42.37
CA GLU A 18 8.45 39.65 43.37
C GLU A 18 9.52 40.75 43.28
N ALA A 19 9.84 41.24 42.08
CA ALA A 19 10.78 42.34 41.91
C ALA A 19 10.22 43.65 42.51
N ILE A 20 8.93 43.93 42.32
CA ILE A 20 8.26 45.06 43.00
C ILE A 20 8.27 44.85 44.52
N ARG A 21 7.99 43.64 44.99
CA ARG A 21 7.96 43.32 46.42
C ARG A 21 9.33 43.52 47.09
N LYS A 22 10.42 43.12 46.42
CA LYS A 22 11.80 43.40 46.85
C LYS A 22 12.11 44.89 46.86
N GLN A 23 11.65 45.64 45.86
CA GLN A 23 11.82 47.10 45.80
C GLN A 23 11.11 47.80 46.97
N ILE A 24 9.86 47.42 47.24
CA ILE A 24 9.09 47.92 48.39
C ILE A 24 9.81 47.62 49.71
N SER A 25 10.38 46.41 49.85
CA SER A 25 11.15 46.06 51.06
C SER A 25 12.43 46.87 51.22
N ARG A 26 13.07 47.32 50.13
CA ARG A 26 14.30 48.14 50.17
C ARG A 26 14.00 49.59 50.57
N TYR A 27 12.93 50.15 50.03
CA TYR A 27 12.52 51.54 50.30
C TYR A 27 11.39 51.64 51.33
N LYS A 28 11.33 50.67 52.26
CA LYS A 28 10.25 50.57 53.24
C LYS A 28 10.08 51.86 54.05
N ASN A 29 11.18 52.52 54.39
CA ASN A 29 11.19 53.75 55.18
C ASN A 29 10.59 54.94 54.44
N GLU A 30 10.71 54.99 53.11
CA GLU A 30 10.16 56.07 52.27
C GLU A 30 8.71 55.80 51.84
N LEU A 31 8.32 54.52 51.86
CA LEU A 31 6.99 54.05 51.47
C LEU A 31 6.06 53.84 52.68
N GLU A 32 6.56 54.09 53.89
CA GLU A 32 5.80 53.93 55.13
C GLU A 32 4.65 54.95 55.17
N GLY A 33 3.42 54.47 55.38
CA GLY A 33 2.21 55.30 55.37
C GLY A 33 1.60 55.56 53.99
N HIS A 34 2.23 55.11 52.89
CA HIS A 34 1.72 55.23 51.51
C HIS A 34 1.31 53.88 50.89
N ILE A 35 1.37 52.81 51.69
CA ILE A 35 0.89 51.48 51.32
C ILE A 35 -0.26 51.12 52.25
N VAL A 36 -1.46 51.06 51.70
CA VAL A 36 -2.66 50.67 52.44
C VAL A 36 -2.90 49.18 52.25
N VAL A 37 -3.13 48.45 53.34
CA VAL A 37 -3.53 47.05 53.30
C VAL A 37 -5.05 47.00 53.25
N ASP A 38 -5.62 46.71 52.09
CA ASP A 38 -7.06 46.49 51.96
C ASP A 38 -7.36 44.99 51.90
N HIS A 39 -7.97 44.48 52.98
CA HIS A 39 -8.42 43.10 53.21
C HIS A 39 -7.33 42.02 53.08
N ARG A 40 -6.79 41.80 51.88
CA ARG A 40 -5.72 40.85 51.53
C ARG A 40 -4.75 41.36 50.46
N ARG A 41 -4.91 42.59 49.96
CA ARG A 41 -4.07 43.18 48.92
C ARG A 41 -3.41 44.45 49.45
N GLN A 42 -2.14 44.60 49.13
CA GLN A 42 -1.44 45.87 49.33
C GLN A 42 -1.75 46.78 48.15
N LEU A 43 -2.27 47.96 48.47
CA LEU A 43 -2.60 49.02 47.55
C LEU A 43 -1.56 50.12 47.66
N LEU A 44 -1.10 50.60 46.51
CA LEU A 44 -0.13 51.67 46.37
C LEU A 44 -0.88 52.97 46.07
N ASP A 45 -0.63 53.98 46.89
CA ASP A 45 -1.10 55.33 46.65
C ASP A 45 -0.23 56.04 45.59
N GLU A 46 -0.71 57.17 45.09
CA GLU A 46 -0.04 57.94 44.03
C GLU A 46 1.40 58.33 44.41
N THR A 47 1.64 58.66 45.68
CA THR A 47 2.97 58.97 46.21
C THR A 47 3.89 57.75 46.22
N ALA A 48 3.37 56.57 46.59
CA ALA A 48 4.13 55.32 46.56
C ALA A 48 4.53 54.93 45.13
N VAL A 49 3.62 55.10 44.16
CA VAL A 49 3.90 54.87 42.75
C VAL A 49 5.01 55.80 42.25
N ALA A 50 4.94 57.10 42.56
CA ALA A 50 5.94 58.07 42.15
C ALA A 50 7.34 57.80 42.75
N ILE A 51 7.41 57.37 44.01
CA ILE A 51 8.67 56.98 44.67
C ILE A 51 9.27 55.75 43.99
N LEU A 52 8.45 54.73 43.73
CA LEU A 52 8.90 53.51 43.06
C LEU A 52 9.36 53.76 41.61
N ASP A 53 8.71 54.68 40.90
CA ASP A 53 9.09 55.08 39.54
C ASP A 53 10.41 55.88 39.51
N LYS A 54 10.60 56.85 40.43
CA LYS A 54 11.88 57.59 40.56
C LYS A 54 13.06 56.67 40.84
N HIS A 55 12.89 55.71 41.74
CA HIS A 55 13.94 54.73 42.06
C HIS A 55 14.18 53.72 40.91
N ARG A 56 13.23 53.57 39.99
CA ARG A 56 13.39 52.75 38.78
C ARG A 56 14.17 53.45 37.67
N GLU A 57 14.04 54.77 37.54
CA GLU A 57 14.83 55.56 36.59
C GLU A 57 16.34 55.43 36.86
N GLY A 58 16.74 55.31 38.13
CA GLY A 58 18.14 55.13 38.54
C GLY A 58 18.65 53.68 38.55
N ASN A 59 17.78 52.68 38.61
CA ASN A 59 18.18 51.26 38.65
C ASN A 59 17.14 50.37 37.95
N PRO A 60 17.23 50.22 36.61
CA PRO A 60 16.29 49.42 35.85
C PRO A 60 16.43 47.93 36.20
N VAL A 61 15.38 47.35 36.77
CA VAL A 61 15.30 45.90 37.00
C VAL A 61 15.00 45.19 35.68
N ILE A 62 16.03 44.72 35.00
CA ILE A 62 15.90 43.93 33.77
C ILE A 62 15.61 42.47 34.15
N VAL A 63 14.43 41.97 33.77
CA VAL A 63 14.05 40.56 33.97
C VAL A 63 14.41 39.78 32.71
N TYR A 64 15.52 39.04 32.74
CA TYR A 64 15.85 38.07 31.69
C TYR A 64 15.08 36.76 31.96
N GLN A 65 14.25 36.31 31.00
CA GLN A 65 13.60 34.98 30.98
C GLN A 65 14.25 34.06 29.92
N GLN A 66 15.57 34.18 29.71
CA GLN A 66 16.30 33.48 28.65
C GLN A 66 16.09 31.97 28.64
N ASP A 67 16.09 31.32 29.82
CA ASP A 67 15.96 29.86 29.93
C ASP A 67 14.64 29.34 29.34
N LYS A 68 13.56 30.13 29.43
CA LYS A 68 12.25 29.73 28.89
C LYS A 68 12.16 29.91 27.39
N ASP A 69 12.79 30.96 26.86
CA ASP A 69 12.76 31.23 25.43
C ASP A 69 13.63 30.23 24.66
N GLU A 70 14.77 29.81 25.23
CA GLU A 70 15.62 28.76 24.66
C GLU A 70 14.92 27.39 24.66
N GLU A 71 14.28 27.01 25.78
CA GLU A 71 13.51 25.77 25.85
C GLU A 71 12.32 25.77 24.87
N LEU A 72 11.63 26.90 24.74
CA LEU A 72 10.54 27.06 23.77
C LEU A 72 11.04 26.93 22.33
N GLN A 73 12.24 27.44 22.03
CA GLN A 73 12.85 27.35 20.72
C GLN A 73 13.26 25.91 20.40
N ASN A 74 13.90 25.21 21.35
CA ASN A 74 14.27 23.80 21.20
C ASN A 74 13.04 22.92 20.97
N LEU A 75 11.97 23.13 21.75
CA LEU A 75 10.71 22.40 21.57
C LEU A 75 10.07 22.68 20.21
N ARG A 76 10.17 23.91 19.69
CA ARG A 76 9.67 24.23 18.34
C ARG A 76 10.48 23.53 17.26
N ASP A 77 11.79 23.45 17.40
CA ASP A 77 12.66 22.79 16.44
C ASP A 77 12.45 21.27 16.44
N GLU A 78 12.31 20.66 17.61
CA GLU A 78 11.93 19.24 17.74
C GLU A 78 10.57 18.97 17.11
N ASN A 79 9.57 19.80 17.38
CA ASN A 79 8.23 19.64 16.81
C ASN A 79 8.25 19.77 15.28
N ASN A 80 9.00 20.73 14.74
CA ASN A 80 9.19 20.88 13.30
C ASN A 80 9.90 19.67 12.68
N ASN A 81 10.89 19.08 13.36
CA ASN A 81 11.58 17.89 12.87
C ASN A 81 10.66 16.65 12.90
N LEU A 82 9.90 16.47 13.98
CA LEU A 82 8.89 15.42 14.07
C LEU A 82 7.79 15.59 13.00
N LEU A 83 7.39 16.82 12.71
CA LEU A 83 6.43 17.11 11.64
C LEU A 83 6.99 16.72 10.26
N LYS A 84 8.27 17.02 9.99
CA LYS A 84 8.93 16.59 8.74
C LYS A 84 9.01 15.07 8.63
N GLN A 85 9.37 14.37 9.71
CA GLN A 85 9.43 12.91 9.74
C GLN A 85 8.05 12.28 9.53
N THR A 86 7.02 12.80 10.18
CA THR A 86 5.65 12.28 10.02
C THR A 86 5.13 12.49 8.60
N VAL A 87 5.41 13.64 7.97
CA VAL A 87 5.07 13.88 6.56
C VAL A 87 5.82 12.90 5.63
N ALA A 88 7.11 12.63 5.88
CA ALA A 88 7.88 11.66 5.10
C ALA A 88 7.27 10.25 5.21
N LEU A 89 6.99 9.79 6.42
CA LEU A 89 6.37 8.49 6.67
C LEU A 89 4.96 8.37 6.07
N LEU A 90 4.18 9.46 6.06
CA LEU A 90 2.87 9.48 5.40
C LEU A 90 2.99 9.32 3.89
N ASN A 91 3.98 9.96 3.26
CA ASN A 91 4.23 9.83 1.84
C ASN A 91 4.71 8.42 1.47
N GLU A 92 5.59 7.82 2.28
CA GLU A 92 6.01 6.43 2.11
C GLU A 92 4.84 5.46 2.24
N ASN A 93 3.98 5.63 3.24
CA ASN A 93 2.78 4.81 3.40
C ASN A 93 1.82 4.91 2.21
N LYS A 94 1.61 6.11 1.66
CA LYS A 94 0.80 6.29 0.44
C LYS A 94 1.40 5.51 -0.73
N ALA A 95 2.71 5.61 -0.95
CA ALA A 95 3.38 4.87 -2.01
C ALA A 95 3.29 3.34 -1.81
N LEU A 96 3.36 2.86 -0.56
CA LEU A 96 3.19 1.44 -0.24
C LEU A 96 1.75 0.96 -0.50
N ILE A 97 0.74 1.78 -0.18
CA ILE A 97 -0.66 1.48 -0.47
C ILE A 97 -0.91 1.39 -1.99
N GLU A 98 -0.33 2.31 -2.77
CA GLU A 98 -0.44 2.27 -4.24
C GLU A 98 0.23 1.02 -4.82
N LYS A 99 1.45 0.68 -4.36
CA LYS A 99 2.16 -0.53 -4.79
C LYS A 99 1.42 -1.81 -4.41
N THR A 100 0.86 -1.89 -3.20
CA THR A 100 0.07 -3.05 -2.80
C THR A 100 -1.23 -3.17 -3.60
N GLY A 101 -1.84 -2.05 -4.00
CA GLY A 101 -2.96 -2.05 -4.95
C GLY A 101 -2.56 -2.62 -6.32
N GLN A 102 -1.42 -2.20 -6.87
CA GLN A 102 -0.91 -2.71 -8.15
C GLN A 102 -0.56 -4.20 -8.09
N ILE A 103 0.06 -4.66 -7.00
CA ILE A 103 0.40 -6.08 -6.80
C ILE A 103 -0.88 -6.93 -6.81
N LYS A 104 -1.93 -6.54 -6.09
CA LYS A 104 -3.20 -7.28 -6.07
C LYS A 104 -3.83 -7.41 -7.45
N LEU A 105 -3.76 -6.35 -8.28
CA LEU A 105 -4.26 -6.41 -9.65
C LEU A 105 -3.44 -7.38 -10.51
N LEU A 106 -2.11 -7.35 -10.39
CA LEU A 106 -1.23 -8.26 -11.11
C LEU A 106 -1.41 -9.72 -10.66
N GLU A 107 -1.62 -9.96 -9.36
CA GLU A 107 -1.92 -11.28 -8.81
C GLU A 107 -3.23 -11.83 -9.39
N ALA A 108 -4.31 -11.05 -9.38
CA ALA A 108 -5.58 -11.44 -9.98
C ALA A 108 -5.46 -11.73 -11.49
N ASP A 109 -4.68 -10.92 -12.21
CA ASP A 109 -4.47 -11.09 -13.65
C ASP A 109 -3.63 -12.35 -13.95
N ASN A 110 -2.65 -12.66 -13.10
CA ASN A 110 -1.86 -13.88 -13.18
C ASN A 110 -2.68 -15.14 -12.84
N GLU A 111 -3.54 -15.07 -11.82
CA GLU A 111 -4.46 -16.17 -11.49
C GLU A 111 -5.42 -16.46 -12.65
N ALA A 112 -5.99 -15.41 -13.26
CA ALA A 112 -6.85 -15.55 -14.42
C ALA A 112 -6.12 -16.15 -15.63
N LYS A 113 -4.86 -15.77 -15.87
CA LYS A 113 -4.01 -16.38 -16.91
C LYS A 113 -3.69 -17.84 -16.60
N ALA A 114 -3.38 -18.17 -15.35
CA ALA A 114 -3.10 -19.54 -14.93
C ALA A 114 -4.32 -20.45 -15.12
N GLN A 115 -5.53 -19.97 -14.79
CA GLN A 115 -6.77 -20.71 -15.04
C GLN A 115 -6.99 -20.96 -16.54
N LYS A 116 -6.85 -19.92 -17.37
CA LYS A 116 -6.97 -20.05 -18.83
C LYS A 116 -5.96 -21.03 -19.42
N LEU A 117 -4.73 -21.03 -18.93
CA LEU A 117 -3.70 -21.98 -19.35
C LEU A 117 -4.07 -23.41 -18.94
N ALA A 118 -4.51 -23.63 -17.71
CA ALA A 118 -4.93 -24.95 -17.24
C ALA A 118 -6.12 -25.51 -18.04
N ASP A 119 -7.08 -24.67 -18.40
CA ASP A 119 -8.23 -25.06 -19.22
C ASP A 119 -7.80 -25.37 -20.67
N ALA A 120 -6.90 -24.56 -21.24
CA ALA A 120 -6.34 -24.81 -22.55
C ALA A 120 -5.53 -26.12 -22.59
N GLU A 121 -4.74 -26.41 -21.55
CA GLU A 121 -3.99 -27.67 -21.41
C GLU A 121 -4.91 -28.88 -21.32
N LYS A 122 -5.96 -28.83 -20.50
CA LYS A 122 -6.96 -29.91 -20.42
C LYS A 122 -7.65 -30.14 -21.76
N SER A 123 -8.02 -29.06 -22.45
CA SER A 123 -8.60 -29.15 -23.79
C SER A 123 -7.63 -29.79 -24.78
N ALA A 124 -6.36 -29.36 -24.79
CA ALA A 124 -5.32 -29.92 -25.65
C ALA A 124 -5.04 -31.40 -25.35
N GLN A 125 -4.97 -31.78 -24.07
CA GLN A 125 -4.83 -33.17 -23.65
C GLN A 125 -6.00 -34.03 -24.13
N SER A 126 -7.23 -33.55 -23.98
CA SER A 126 -8.42 -34.26 -24.46
C SER A 126 -8.45 -34.43 -25.98
N ALA A 127 -8.00 -33.41 -26.72
CA ALA A 127 -7.89 -33.46 -28.17
C ALA A 127 -6.82 -34.46 -28.61
N ASN A 128 -5.66 -34.47 -27.94
CA ASN A 128 -4.57 -35.41 -28.22
C ASN A 128 -4.96 -36.87 -27.93
N LEU A 129 -5.73 -37.12 -26.85
CA LEU A 129 -6.27 -38.44 -26.57
C LEU A 129 -7.19 -38.92 -27.69
N LYS A 130 -8.15 -38.09 -28.12
CA LYS A 130 -9.05 -38.41 -29.25
C LYS A 130 -8.29 -38.65 -30.55
N LEU A 131 -7.25 -37.85 -30.82
CA LEU A 131 -6.38 -38.04 -31.98
C LEU A 131 -5.65 -39.38 -31.92
N SER A 132 -5.06 -39.74 -30.77
CA SER A 132 -4.38 -41.02 -30.56
C SER A 132 -5.32 -42.22 -30.71
N GLU A 133 -6.55 -42.12 -30.21
CA GLU A 133 -7.58 -43.14 -30.40
C GLU A 133 -7.98 -43.27 -31.87
N ALA A 134 -8.16 -42.14 -32.58
CA ALA A 134 -8.48 -42.14 -34.00
C ALA A 134 -7.35 -42.71 -34.86
N THR A 135 -6.08 -42.42 -34.55
CA THR A 135 -4.93 -42.98 -35.27
C THR A 135 -4.85 -44.49 -35.09
N LYS A 136 -5.01 -45.00 -33.87
CA LYS A 136 -5.04 -46.45 -33.61
C LYS A 136 -6.19 -47.14 -34.36
N ALA A 137 -7.39 -46.57 -34.31
CA ALA A 137 -8.53 -47.11 -35.02
C ALA A 137 -8.34 -47.10 -36.56
N PHE A 138 -7.57 -46.14 -37.08
CA PHE A 138 -7.21 -46.10 -38.49
C PHE A 138 -6.17 -47.17 -38.83
N GLU A 139 -5.11 -47.31 -38.03
CA GLU A 139 -4.09 -48.35 -38.18
C GLU A 139 -4.70 -49.76 -38.14
N ASP A 140 -5.61 -50.03 -37.19
CA ASP A 140 -6.30 -51.32 -37.08
C ASP A 140 -7.12 -51.62 -38.34
N LYS A 141 -7.84 -50.63 -38.88
CA LYS A 141 -8.60 -50.78 -40.13
C LYS A 141 -7.69 -51.00 -41.33
N GLU A 142 -6.56 -50.31 -41.38
CA GLU A 142 -5.57 -50.48 -42.44
C GLU A 142 -5.01 -51.90 -42.44
N GLN A 143 -4.66 -52.43 -41.26
CA GLN A 143 -4.21 -53.82 -41.12
C GLN A 143 -5.29 -54.83 -41.53
N GLN A 144 -6.55 -54.60 -41.15
CA GLN A 144 -7.68 -55.45 -41.57
C GLN A 144 -7.85 -55.47 -43.09
N LEU A 145 -7.80 -54.29 -43.74
CA LEU A 145 -7.90 -54.18 -45.20
C LEU A 145 -6.70 -54.85 -45.90
N GLN A 146 -5.49 -54.71 -45.37
CA GLN A 146 -4.31 -55.39 -45.91
C GLN A 146 -4.45 -56.91 -45.83
N ALA A 147 -4.90 -57.43 -44.68
CA ALA A 147 -5.17 -58.86 -44.50
C ALA A 147 -6.26 -59.37 -45.45
N GLU A 148 -7.35 -58.61 -45.65
CA GLU A 148 -8.41 -58.95 -46.60
C GLU A 148 -7.90 -58.96 -48.04
N ILE A 149 -7.10 -57.97 -48.44
CA ILE A 149 -6.45 -57.92 -49.77
C ILE A 149 -5.55 -59.14 -49.98
N GLU A 150 -4.76 -59.54 -48.98
CA GLU A 150 -3.91 -60.73 -49.05
C GLU A 150 -4.74 -62.01 -49.19
N GLN A 151 -5.82 -62.16 -48.42
CA GLN A 151 -6.74 -63.29 -48.54
C GLN A 151 -7.36 -63.36 -49.94
N LEU A 152 -7.85 -62.24 -50.47
CA LEU A 152 -8.42 -62.17 -51.81
C LEU A 152 -7.38 -62.50 -52.90
N ARG A 153 -6.12 -62.08 -52.73
CA ARG A 153 -5.01 -62.44 -53.62
C ARG A 153 -4.75 -63.95 -53.62
N GLN A 154 -4.67 -64.56 -52.44
CA GLN A 154 -4.49 -66.01 -52.30
C GLN A 154 -5.66 -66.79 -52.92
N GLN A 155 -6.90 -66.35 -52.69
CA GLN A 155 -8.08 -66.95 -53.31
C GLN A 155 -8.00 -66.86 -54.84
N LEU A 156 -7.66 -65.69 -55.39
CA LEU A 156 -7.55 -65.47 -56.83
C LEU A 156 -6.42 -66.32 -57.46
N GLU A 157 -5.29 -66.49 -56.76
CA GLU A 157 -4.22 -67.42 -57.18
C GLU A 157 -4.68 -68.87 -57.17
N SER A 158 -5.39 -69.30 -56.12
CA SER A 158 -5.95 -70.65 -56.04
C SER A 158 -6.98 -70.90 -57.16
N GLU A 159 -7.82 -69.91 -57.48
CA GLU A 159 -8.77 -69.99 -58.59
C GLU A 159 -8.07 -70.05 -59.96
N LYS A 160 -6.95 -69.35 -60.13
CA LYS A 160 -6.14 -69.46 -61.36
C LYS A 160 -5.57 -70.86 -61.51
N GLN A 161 -5.06 -71.45 -60.42
CA GLN A 161 -4.40 -72.75 -60.40
C GLN A 161 -5.35 -73.95 -60.33
N ARG A 162 -6.66 -73.73 -60.08
CA ARG A 162 -7.62 -74.84 -59.96
C ARG A 162 -7.79 -75.62 -61.27
N PRO A 163 -7.95 -76.95 -61.23
CA PRO A 163 -8.21 -77.74 -62.43
C PRO A 163 -9.53 -77.32 -63.09
N LEU A 164 -9.56 -77.35 -64.43
CA LEU A 164 -10.76 -77.04 -65.22
C LEU A 164 -11.89 -78.01 -64.86
N THR A 165 -13.05 -77.46 -64.51
CA THR A 165 -14.28 -78.26 -64.30
C THR A 165 -14.75 -78.86 -65.63
N LEU A 166 -15.52 -79.95 -65.58
CA LEU A 166 -16.06 -80.62 -66.79
C LEU A 166 -16.69 -79.62 -67.78
N ARG A 167 -17.51 -78.68 -67.28
CA ARG A 167 -18.12 -77.62 -68.10
C ARG A 167 -17.09 -76.67 -68.72
N GLU A 168 -16.07 -76.25 -67.98
CA GLU A 168 -15.00 -75.37 -68.48
C GLU A 168 -14.05 -76.10 -69.46
N ARG A 169 -13.91 -77.42 -69.36
CA ARG A 169 -13.17 -78.23 -70.34
C ARG A 169 -13.87 -78.26 -71.70
N PHE A 170 -15.22 -78.30 -71.71
CA PHE A 170 -16.00 -78.33 -72.95
C PHE A 170 -16.29 -76.94 -73.56
N PHE A 171 -16.42 -75.88 -72.74
CA PHE A 171 -16.82 -74.53 -73.20
C PHE A 171 -15.79 -73.43 -72.94
N GLY A 172 -14.62 -73.73 -72.35
CA GLY A 172 -13.59 -72.77 -71.95
C GLY A 172 -13.90 -72.03 -70.63
N ARG A 173 -12.88 -71.41 -70.01
CA ARG A 173 -13.08 -70.53 -68.83
C ARG A 173 -13.71 -69.22 -69.27
N LYS A 174 -14.88 -68.86 -68.72
CA LYS A 174 -15.46 -67.53 -68.90
C LYS A 174 -14.74 -66.53 -67.97
N ASN A 175 -14.08 -65.53 -68.55
CA ASN A 175 -13.56 -64.38 -67.79
C ASN A 175 -14.75 -63.55 -67.29
N LYS A 176 -14.97 -63.54 -65.97
CA LYS A 176 -16.06 -62.76 -65.33
C LYS A 176 -15.77 -61.25 -65.23
N ASN A 177 -14.62 -60.76 -65.70
CA ASN A 177 -14.27 -59.33 -65.64
C ASN A 177 -14.97 -58.44 -66.69
N ASN A 178 -15.85 -59.00 -67.53
CA ASN A 178 -16.59 -58.24 -68.55
C ASN A 178 -18.10 -58.23 -68.28
N THR A 179 -18.53 -57.79 -67.09
CA THR A 179 -19.90 -57.32 -66.86
C THR A 179 -19.92 -56.36 -65.69
N LYS A 180 -19.80 -55.05 -65.98
CA LYS A 180 -20.53 -53.92 -65.38
C LYS A 180 -19.99 -52.62 -66.00
N LYS A 181 -20.68 -52.16 -67.05
CA LYS A 181 -20.88 -50.73 -67.35
C LYS A 181 -22.13 -50.30 -66.59
#